data_AF-A0A7W6A365-F1
#
_entry.id   AF-A0A7W6A365-F1
#
_cell.length_a   1.000
_cell.length_b   1.000
_cell.length_c   1.000
_cell.angle_alpha   90.00
_cell.angle_beta   90.00
_cell.angle_gamma   90.00
#
_symmetry.space_group_name_H-M   'P 1'
#
loop_
_entity.id
_entity.type
_entity.pdbx_description
1 polymer ?
#
loop_
_entity_poly.entity_id
_entity_poly.type
_entity_poly.pdbx_seq_one_letter_code
_entity_poly.pdbx_strand_id
1 'polypeptide(L)'
;MSVDRRSLLAGGLAGGLGAALAAGLPASLARALSIPADVRKGTIEDVAHVVILMQENRSFDHYFGAMAGVRGFGDAHPIPVAVGSDGAPRDVWTQTDRTVQPPADISPFHLSTEANFDLMRMEGTPHHWPDAQAAWDQGRMAHWPEAKTQRALGFYRREDIPFQYAMAEAFTLCDAYHCSVQTGTNTNRLFLFSGTNDPHGLAGGPVVDNVDDDLNKPDDGQPRYDWTTYAERLQAAGIDWRHYQNLADNFGDNPVQNFMAYRRAWRDEPGSDPALKDRALSTRDLDQLKADVLGGRLPQVSWIIGTAEGSEHPGPSSPAQGADYMARVIDALTADPAVWARTVLFINFDENDGFFDHVPPPAPPSPDPQAPGGFAGASTVSTAGEYHRLPAPGADGDTAEFRGRPYGLGPRVPMYVLSPWSRGGWVHSEVADHTSVIRFLERRFGVMEPNISAWRRAVCSDLTTAFDFATPNDTDFTRLLPDTTDARLRAAAIPHQPTPVLPADHSRPPQEPGERPARPTRYRLQATCDVNADRSEATLTFSVQGELAAVFHVYDRLHLDRVPRRYTVGAGESLTGVWALAPDGGRYDLWVLGPSGRVGHFVG
;
A
#
# COMPACT_ATOMS: atom_id res chain seq x y z
N MET A 1 9.51 -69.34 20.02
CA MET A 1 8.32 -68.54 19.68
C MET A 1 8.81 -67.17 19.23
N SER A 2 8.64 -66.88 17.94
CA SER A 2 9.06 -65.64 17.29
C SER A 2 8.10 -64.52 17.69
N VAL A 3 8.64 -63.47 18.33
CA VAL A 3 7.86 -62.27 18.63
C VAL A 3 7.86 -61.37 17.39
N ASP A 4 6.64 -60.98 17.01
CA ASP A 4 6.25 -60.28 15.80
C ASP A 4 6.84 -58.87 15.69
N ARG A 5 7.47 -58.56 14.55
CA ARG A 5 8.07 -57.26 14.21
C ARG A 5 7.05 -56.12 14.10
N ARG A 6 5.73 -56.39 14.15
CA ARG A 6 4.68 -55.36 14.16
C ARG A 6 4.27 -54.85 15.55
N SER A 7 4.77 -55.45 16.64
CA SER A 7 4.42 -55.02 18.01
C SER A 7 5.38 -53.98 18.60
N LEU A 8 6.48 -53.66 17.91
CA LEU A 8 7.53 -52.72 18.36
C LEU A 8 7.36 -51.30 17.80
N LEU A 9 6.24 -50.99 17.15
CA LEU A 9 5.96 -49.68 16.53
C LEU A 9 4.81 -48.89 17.17
N ALA A 10 4.27 -49.31 18.32
CA ALA A 10 3.08 -48.68 18.91
C ALA A 10 3.24 -48.16 20.36
N GLY A 11 4.43 -48.09 20.94
CA GLY A 11 4.52 -47.81 22.38
C GLY A 11 5.82 -47.24 22.95
N GLY A 12 6.62 -46.48 22.20
CA GLY A 12 7.87 -45.97 22.76
C GLY A 12 8.57 -44.88 21.96
N LEU A 13 7.98 -43.68 21.92
CA LEU A 13 8.70 -42.43 21.67
C LEU A 13 8.10 -41.32 22.55
N ALA A 14 8.06 -41.57 23.86
CA ALA A 14 7.96 -40.53 24.87
C ALA A 14 9.35 -40.44 25.53
N GLY A 15 10.08 -39.37 25.21
CA GLY A 15 11.32 -39.00 25.90
C GLY A 15 12.58 -39.19 25.08
N GLY A 16 13.13 -38.07 24.60
CA GLY A 16 14.57 -37.95 24.31
C GLY A 16 14.96 -37.91 22.84
N LEU A 17 14.74 -36.77 22.18
CA LEU A 17 15.62 -36.09 21.21
C LEU A 17 14.88 -34.87 20.65
N GLY A 18 14.89 -33.77 21.40
CA GLY A 18 14.19 -32.54 21.03
C GLY A 18 14.65 -31.32 21.83
N ALA A 19 15.93 -31.27 22.18
CA ALA A 19 16.55 -30.14 22.86
C ALA A 19 17.83 -29.74 22.11
N ALA A 20 17.65 -29.12 20.95
CA ALA A 20 18.63 -28.27 20.31
C ALA A 20 17.85 -27.25 19.44
N LEU A 21 18.16 -25.97 19.63
CA LEU A 21 17.54 -24.76 19.05
C LEU A 21 16.33 -24.18 19.82
N ALA A 22 16.60 -23.69 21.04
CA ALA A 22 15.84 -22.58 21.64
C ALA A 22 16.79 -21.40 21.88
N ALA A 23 17.32 -20.86 20.78
CA ALA A 23 18.07 -19.61 20.75
C ALA A 23 17.53 -18.77 19.58
N GLY A 24 16.90 -17.64 19.91
CA GLY A 24 16.45 -16.62 18.96
C GLY A 24 15.14 -16.93 18.23
N LEU A 25 13.99 -16.65 18.84
CA LEU A 25 12.73 -16.41 18.13
C LEU A 25 12.26 -15.03 18.61
N PRO A 26 11.66 -14.14 17.79
CA PRO A 26 10.98 -12.98 18.30
C PRO A 26 9.72 -13.50 18.95
N ALA A 27 9.71 -13.52 20.29
CA ALA A 27 8.56 -13.90 21.09
C ALA A 27 7.36 -12.93 20.90
N SER A 28 7.55 -11.82 20.18
CA SER A 28 6.54 -10.79 19.88
C SER A 28 5.32 -11.34 19.16
N LEU A 29 5.50 -11.89 17.96
CA LEU A 29 4.39 -12.25 17.08
C LEU A 29 3.64 -13.48 17.61
N ALA A 30 4.35 -14.43 18.25
CA ALA A 30 3.74 -15.59 18.89
C ALA A 30 2.86 -15.18 20.08
N ARG A 31 3.32 -14.19 20.86
CA ARG A 31 2.56 -13.58 21.94
C ARG A 31 1.38 -12.76 21.43
N ALA A 32 1.54 -12.02 20.34
CA ALA A 32 0.44 -11.30 19.69
C ALA A 32 -0.70 -12.24 19.27
N LEU A 33 -0.36 -13.43 18.80
CA LEU A 33 -1.33 -14.44 18.39
C LEU A 33 -2.01 -15.18 19.56
N SER A 34 -1.30 -15.33 20.69
CA SER A 34 -1.82 -16.04 21.86
C SER A 34 -2.79 -15.20 22.71
N ILE A 35 -2.77 -13.88 22.56
CA ILE A 35 -3.65 -12.98 23.30
C ILE A 35 -4.97 -12.82 22.53
N PRO A 36 -6.11 -13.23 23.12
CA PRO A 36 -7.41 -13.11 22.47
C PRO A 36 -7.90 -11.66 22.45
N ALA A 37 -8.87 -11.38 21.58
CA ALA A 37 -9.53 -10.10 21.53
C ALA A 37 -10.45 -9.92 22.75
N ASP A 38 -10.48 -8.72 23.34
CA ASP A 38 -11.45 -8.35 24.37
C ASP A 38 -12.78 -7.94 23.71
N VAL A 39 -13.57 -8.95 23.34
CA VAL A 39 -14.87 -8.79 22.69
C VAL A 39 -15.92 -8.41 23.73
N ARG A 40 -16.41 -7.17 23.68
CA ARG A 40 -17.43 -6.64 24.61
C ARG A 40 -18.75 -6.36 23.89
N LYS A 41 -18.68 -5.76 22.71
CA LYS A 41 -19.82 -5.43 21.84
C LYS A 41 -19.84 -6.24 20.55
N GLY A 42 -18.71 -6.81 20.13
CA GLY A 42 -18.60 -7.49 18.84
C GLY A 42 -18.52 -6.51 17.66
N THR A 43 -18.03 -5.29 17.91
CA THR A 43 -17.99 -4.19 16.92
C THR A 43 -16.68 -3.40 17.05
N ILE A 44 -16.42 -2.50 16.10
CA ILE A 44 -15.24 -1.61 16.12
C ILE A 44 -15.09 -0.83 17.45
N GLU A 45 -16.18 -0.57 18.16
CA GLU A 45 -16.18 0.09 19.47
C GLU A 45 -15.35 -0.62 20.55
N ASP A 46 -15.03 -1.90 20.35
CA ASP A 46 -14.21 -2.65 21.28
C ASP A 46 -12.72 -2.28 21.22
N VAL A 47 -12.26 -1.72 20.08
CA VAL A 47 -10.90 -1.21 19.90
C VAL A 47 -10.66 -0.04 20.86
N ALA A 48 -9.59 -0.06 21.66
CA ALA A 48 -9.22 1.06 22.51
C ALA A 48 -8.09 1.90 21.91
N HIS A 49 -7.17 1.25 21.20
CA HIS A 49 -5.96 1.86 20.66
C HIS A 49 -5.79 1.51 19.19
N VAL A 50 -5.48 2.52 18.38
CA VAL A 50 -5.05 2.34 16.99
C VAL A 50 -3.63 2.87 16.86
N VAL A 51 -2.71 1.99 16.48
CA VAL A 51 -1.29 2.27 16.31
C VAL A 51 -0.96 2.16 14.82
N ILE A 52 -0.25 3.15 14.29
CA ILE A 52 0.01 3.27 12.85
C ILE A 52 1.52 3.39 12.67
N LEU A 53 2.10 2.44 11.94
CA LEU A 53 3.48 2.47 11.47
C LEU A 53 3.45 2.52 9.94
N MET A 54 4.07 3.55 9.37
CA MET A 54 4.26 3.67 7.93
C MET A 54 5.73 3.52 7.60
N GLN A 55 6.06 2.41 6.94
CA GLN A 55 7.38 2.09 6.41
C GLN A 55 7.58 2.65 5.00
N GLU A 56 8.77 2.43 4.49
CA GLU A 56 9.31 2.90 3.22
C GLU A 56 9.85 1.73 2.37
N ASN A 57 10.34 2.00 1.19
CA ASN A 57 9.49 2.12 0.01
C ASN A 57 9.30 0.76 -0.71
N ARG A 58 8.09 0.17 -0.74
CA ARG A 58 7.84 -1.19 -1.27
C ARG A 58 6.54 -1.31 -2.03
N SER A 59 6.58 -1.91 -3.22
CA SER A 59 5.37 -2.36 -3.91
C SER A 59 4.84 -3.67 -3.32
N PHE A 60 3.55 -3.94 -3.54
CA PHE A 60 2.94 -5.20 -3.11
C PHE A 60 3.58 -6.40 -3.83
N ASP A 61 3.71 -6.37 -5.17
CA ASP A 61 4.30 -7.48 -5.91
C ASP A 61 5.77 -7.74 -5.57
N HIS A 62 6.53 -6.68 -5.22
CA HIS A 62 7.91 -6.82 -4.77
C HIS A 62 8.04 -7.68 -3.51
N TYR A 63 7.05 -7.67 -2.61
CA TYR A 63 7.05 -8.51 -1.41
C TYR A 63 6.22 -9.78 -1.56
N PHE A 64 5.00 -9.65 -2.06
CA PHE A 64 3.96 -10.67 -1.97
C PHE A 64 3.46 -11.14 -3.33
N GLY A 65 4.03 -10.67 -4.44
CA GLY A 65 3.68 -11.15 -5.77
C GLY A 65 3.82 -12.67 -5.89
N ALA A 66 4.84 -13.25 -5.25
CA ALA A 66 5.08 -14.69 -5.23
C ALA A 66 4.25 -15.46 -4.18
N MET A 67 3.54 -14.79 -3.26
CA MET A 67 2.85 -15.44 -2.14
C MET A 67 1.59 -16.18 -2.58
N ALA A 68 1.29 -17.34 -2.01
CA ALA A 68 0.07 -18.10 -2.34
C ALA A 68 -1.21 -17.32 -2.01
N GLY A 69 -2.25 -17.44 -2.85
CA GLY A 69 -3.61 -16.96 -2.59
C GLY A 69 -3.82 -15.45 -2.48
N VAL A 70 -2.84 -14.62 -2.81
CA VAL A 70 -3.02 -13.18 -3.05
C VAL A 70 -3.17 -12.91 -4.55
N ARG A 71 -3.69 -11.73 -4.92
CA ARG A 71 -3.60 -11.25 -6.30
C ARG A 71 -2.15 -10.84 -6.64
N GLY A 72 -1.34 -11.80 -7.08
CA GLY A 72 0.09 -11.63 -7.39
C GLY A 72 0.48 -12.18 -8.77
N PHE A 73 1.66 -12.79 -8.88
CA PHE A 73 2.24 -13.30 -10.13
C PHE A 73 1.43 -14.42 -10.80
N GLY A 74 0.45 -14.99 -10.11
CA GLY A 74 -0.53 -15.96 -10.59
C GLY A 74 -1.85 -15.34 -11.07
N ASP A 75 -1.99 -14.00 -11.10
CA ASP A 75 -3.21 -13.35 -11.62
C ASP A 75 -3.52 -13.83 -13.04
N ALA A 76 -4.62 -14.54 -13.23
CA ALA A 76 -5.01 -15.07 -14.52
C ALA A 76 -5.44 -13.98 -15.53
N HIS A 77 -5.61 -12.74 -15.08
CA HIS A 77 -6.21 -11.66 -15.86
C HIS A 77 -5.40 -10.35 -15.80
N PRO A 78 -4.10 -10.37 -16.16
CA PRO A 78 -3.30 -9.15 -16.23
C PRO A 78 -3.84 -8.21 -17.32
N ILE A 79 -3.48 -6.93 -17.23
CA ILE A 79 -3.86 -5.97 -18.28
C ILE A 79 -3.10 -6.26 -19.59
N PRO A 80 -3.75 -6.08 -20.75
CA PRO A 80 -3.06 -6.13 -22.02
C PRO A 80 -2.13 -4.91 -22.16
N VAL A 81 -0.96 -5.11 -22.76
CA VAL A 81 -0.04 -4.03 -23.14
C VAL A 81 0.23 -4.06 -24.63
N ALA A 82 0.69 -2.95 -25.18
CA ALA A 82 1.09 -2.89 -26.59
C ALA A 82 2.16 -3.95 -26.90
N VAL A 83 2.21 -4.42 -28.15
CA VAL A 83 3.06 -5.54 -28.57
C VAL A 83 4.52 -5.36 -28.16
N GLY A 84 5.17 -6.48 -27.80
CA GLY A 84 6.58 -6.50 -27.36
C GLY A 84 7.56 -6.19 -28.50
N SER A 85 8.87 -6.22 -28.19
CA SER A 85 9.93 -5.94 -29.18
C SER A 85 9.92 -6.86 -30.41
N ASP A 86 9.31 -8.05 -30.30
CA ASP A 86 9.12 -9.02 -31.37
C ASP A 86 7.78 -8.88 -32.14
N GLY A 87 6.93 -7.92 -31.74
CA GLY A 87 5.62 -7.68 -32.34
C GLY A 87 4.52 -8.63 -31.88
N ALA A 88 4.78 -9.52 -30.91
CA ALA A 88 3.77 -10.41 -30.35
C ALA A 88 2.87 -9.71 -29.30
N PRO A 89 1.59 -10.10 -29.14
CA PRO A 89 0.75 -9.63 -28.04
C PRO A 89 1.37 -9.97 -26.68
N ARG A 90 1.33 -9.01 -25.75
CA ARG A 90 1.87 -9.14 -24.39
C ARG A 90 0.84 -8.67 -23.35
N ASP A 91 1.14 -9.01 -22.10
CA ASP A 91 0.51 -8.43 -20.92
C ASP A 91 1.56 -7.69 -20.08
N VAL A 92 1.12 -7.07 -19.00
CA VAL A 92 1.94 -6.21 -18.14
C VAL A 92 3.17 -6.92 -17.55
N TRP A 93 3.24 -8.25 -17.55
CA TRP A 93 4.40 -8.98 -17.04
C TRP A 93 5.62 -8.81 -17.92
N THR A 94 5.44 -8.51 -19.20
CA THR A 94 6.54 -8.26 -20.14
C THR A 94 6.72 -6.75 -20.34
N GLN A 95 7.82 -6.21 -19.85
CA GLN A 95 8.20 -4.81 -20.03
C GLN A 95 9.29 -4.71 -21.10
N THR A 96 9.11 -3.89 -22.12
CA THR A 96 10.14 -3.68 -23.15
C THR A 96 11.08 -2.56 -22.71
N ASP A 97 12.29 -2.90 -22.30
CA ASP A 97 13.34 -1.93 -22.01
C ASP A 97 13.95 -1.39 -23.31
N ARG A 98 13.66 -0.11 -23.59
CA ARG A 98 14.19 0.64 -24.73
C ARG A 98 15.46 1.43 -24.42
N THR A 99 15.95 1.39 -23.19
CA THR A 99 17.21 2.06 -22.81
C THR A 99 18.44 1.29 -23.28
N VAL A 100 18.27 0.01 -23.63
CA VAL A 100 19.31 -0.87 -24.19
C VAL A 100 19.17 -1.04 -25.71
N GLN A 101 20.27 -1.39 -26.38
CA GLN A 101 20.30 -1.61 -27.83
C GLN A 101 20.85 -3.01 -28.19
N PRO A 102 20.08 -3.86 -28.90
CA PRO A 102 18.67 -3.66 -29.27
C PRO A 102 17.74 -3.64 -28.03
N PRO A 103 16.51 -3.08 -28.14
CA PRO A 103 15.52 -3.16 -27.08
C PRO A 103 15.30 -4.61 -26.63
N ALA A 104 15.08 -4.81 -25.34
CA ALA A 104 14.96 -6.13 -24.73
C ALA A 104 13.71 -6.22 -23.86
N ASP A 105 13.02 -7.35 -23.93
CA ASP A 105 11.89 -7.63 -23.06
C ASP A 105 12.40 -8.21 -21.72
N ILE A 106 11.90 -7.67 -20.61
CA ILE A 106 12.21 -8.07 -19.24
C ILE A 106 10.92 -8.35 -18.47
N SER A 107 10.96 -9.38 -17.64
CA SER A 107 9.88 -9.72 -16.69
C SER A 107 10.37 -9.54 -15.25
N PRO A 108 9.47 -9.47 -14.24
CA PRO A 108 9.90 -9.46 -12.86
C PRO A 108 10.84 -10.61 -12.52
N PHE A 109 11.82 -10.39 -11.66
CA PHE A 109 12.85 -11.39 -11.36
C PHE A 109 13.20 -11.47 -9.87
N HIS A 110 13.61 -12.66 -9.44
CA HIS A 110 13.84 -12.95 -8.03
C HIS A 110 15.18 -12.38 -7.52
N LEU A 111 15.12 -11.61 -6.43
CA LEU A 111 16.25 -11.09 -5.68
C LEU A 111 16.69 -12.12 -4.61
N SER A 112 17.36 -13.20 -5.03
CA SER A 112 17.76 -14.28 -4.11
C SER A 112 18.83 -13.83 -3.11
N THR A 113 18.41 -13.63 -1.86
CA THR A 113 19.29 -13.26 -0.74
C THR A 113 20.10 -14.45 -0.21
N GLU A 114 19.67 -15.68 -0.52
CA GLU A 114 20.45 -16.89 -0.32
C GLU A 114 21.71 -16.89 -1.19
N ALA A 115 21.57 -16.53 -2.48
CA ALA A 115 22.68 -16.46 -3.42
C ALA A 115 23.56 -15.22 -3.18
N ASN A 116 22.93 -14.07 -2.89
CA ASN A 116 23.64 -12.83 -2.58
C ASN A 116 22.85 -12.00 -1.57
N PHE A 117 23.26 -12.08 -0.30
CA PHE A 117 22.60 -11.35 0.77
C PHE A 117 22.72 -9.82 0.65
N ASP A 118 23.70 -9.30 -0.10
CA ASP A 118 23.87 -7.85 -0.27
C ASP A 118 22.66 -7.22 -0.96
N LEU A 119 21.89 -8.01 -1.73
CA LEU A 119 20.62 -7.57 -2.35
C LEU A 119 19.56 -7.15 -1.32
N MET A 120 19.73 -7.46 -0.04
CA MET A 120 18.91 -6.94 1.06
C MET A 120 19.03 -5.41 1.20
N ARG A 121 20.11 -4.79 0.71
CA ARG A 121 20.35 -3.34 0.73
C ARG A 121 20.57 -2.77 -0.67
N MET A 122 19.84 -3.30 -1.64
CA MET A 122 19.91 -2.84 -3.03
C MET A 122 19.64 -1.33 -3.16
N GLU A 123 20.19 -0.75 -4.23
CA GLU A 123 19.95 0.65 -4.59
C GLU A 123 18.45 0.92 -4.84
N GLY A 124 17.96 2.06 -4.35
CA GLY A 124 16.58 2.50 -4.58
C GLY A 124 16.29 2.84 -6.05
N THR A 125 15.03 3.08 -6.37
CA THR A 125 14.52 3.36 -7.72
C THR A 125 14.01 4.79 -7.82
N PRO A 126 13.86 5.39 -9.02
CA PRO A 126 13.20 6.68 -9.16
C PRO A 126 11.74 6.63 -8.69
N HIS A 127 11.29 7.56 -7.85
CA HIS A 127 9.89 7.67 -7.37
C HIS A 127 9.33 9.08 -7.30
N HIS A 128 9.91 10.04 -8.01
CA HIS A 128 9.36 11.38 -8.07
C HIS A 128 8.13 11.41 -9.00
N TRP A 129 7.36 12.50 -8.91
CA TRP A 129 6.15 12.69 -9.71
C TRP A 129 6.33 12.39 -11.22
N PRO A 130 7.39 12.87 -11.91
CA PRO A 130 7.55 12.62 -13.35
C PRO A 130 7.77 11.15 -13.69
N ASP A 131 8.66 10.49 -12.96
CA ASP A 131 9.00 9.09 -13.21
C ASP A 131 7.85 8.14 -12.82
N ALA A 132 7.11 8.46 -11.75
CA ALA A 132 5.90 7.73 -11.37
C ALA A 132 4.80 7.86 -12.45
N GLN A 133 4.55 9.08 -12.94
CA GLN A 133 3.57 9.33 -14.00
C GLN A 133 3.99 8.72 -15.35
N ALA A 134 5.29 8.67 -15.64
CA ALA A 134 5.84 8.00 -16.82
C ALA A 134 5.67 6.47 -16.74
N ALA A 135 5.97 5.86 -15.59
CA ALA A 135 5.82 4.42 -15.37
C ALA A 135 4.35 3.97 -15.46
N TRP A 136 3.44 4.74 -14.86
CA TRP A 136 2.01 4.45 -14.91
C TRP A 136 1.42 4.62 -16.30
N ASP A 137 1.88 5.62 -17.06
CA ASP A 137 1.42 5.97 -18.40
C ASP A 137 -0.11 5.93 -18.54
N GLN A 138 -0.78 6.68 -17.65
CA GLN A 138 -2.24 6.78 -17.60
C GLN A 138 -2.96 5.42 -17.50
N GLY A 139 -2.28 4.39 -16.99
CA GLY A 139 -2.80 3.04 -16.79
C GLY A 139 -2.36 2.00 -17.83
N ARG A 140 -1.46 2.33 -18.77
CA ARG A 140 -0.91 1.34 -19.73
C ARG A 140 0.24 0.51 -19.16
N MET A 141 1.07 1.11 -18.31
CA MET A 141 2.07 0.42 -17.49
C MET A 141 3.03 -0.49 -18.29
N ALA A 142 3.56 0.00 -19.41
CA ALA A 142 4.41 -0.77 -20.33
C ALA A 142 5.88 -0.26 -20.43
N HIS A 143 6.25 0.70 -19.57
CA HIS A 143 7.49 1.47 -19.66
C HIS A 143 8.25 1.54 -18.32
N TRP A 144 8.08 0.51 -17.49
CA TRP A 144 8.63 0.52 -16.14
C TRP A 144 10.16 0.62 -16.11
N PRO A 145 10.92 -0.14 -16.92
CA PRO A 145 12.39 -0.03 -16.96
C PRO A 145 12.87 1.36 -17.38
N GLU A 146 12.24 1.99 -18.36
CA GLU A 146 12.63 3.33 -18.84
C GLU A 146 12.39 4.40 -17.77
N ALA A 147 11.29 4.30 -17.03
CA ALA A 147 10.92 5.28 -16.01
C ALA A 147 11.60 5.03 -14.66
N LYS A 148 11.84 3.75 -14.29
CA LYS A 148 12.19 3.32 -12.93
C LYS A 148 13.47 2.49 -12.84
N THR A 149 14.15 2.26 -13.95
CA THR A 149 15.30 1.34 -14.13
C THR A 149 14.91 -0.14 -14.06
N GLN A 150 15.77 -1.01 -14.62
CA GLN A 150 15.53 -2.46 -14.68
C GLN A 150 15.37 -3.12 -13.29
N ARG A 151 16.05 -2.61 -12.25
CA ARG A 151 15.99 -3.15 -10.88
C ARG A 151 14.62 -3.02 -10.22
N ALA A 152 13.77 -2.11 -10.71
CA ALA A 152 12.39 -1.98 -10.26
C ALA A 152 11.55 -3.25 -10.44
N LEU A 153 11.98 -4.16 -11.33
CA LEU A 153 11.32 -5.44 -11.57
C LEU A 153 11.79 -6.56 -10.63
N GLY A 154 12.73 -6.27 -9.71
CA GLY A 154 13.14 -7.22 -8.68
C GLY A 154 12.03 -7.51 -7.67
N PHE A 155 11.92 -8.75 -7.20
CA PHE A 155 10.99 -9.15 -6.12
C PHE A 155 11.64 -10.14 -5.15
N TYR A 156 11.14 -10.19 -3.92
CA TYR A 156 11.52 -11.15 -2.90
C TYR A 156 10.55 -12.32 -2.79
N ARG A 157 11.04 -13.45 -2.30
CA ARG A 157 10.24 -14.60 -1.90
C ARG A 157 10.25 -14.77 -0.39
N ARG A 158 9.48 -15.76 0.08
CA ARG A 158 9.37 -16.13 1.48
C ARG A 158 10.72 -16.35 2.16
N GLU A 159 11.64 -17.03 1.49
CA GLU A 159 12.98 -17.32 2.01
C GLU A 159 13.83 -16.07 2.22
N ASP A 160 13.53 -14.98 1.50
CA ASP A 160 14.28 -13.71 1.60
C ASP A 160 13.72 -12.80 2.71
N ILE A 161 12.40 -12.76 2.86
CA ILE A 161 11.68 -11.90 3.83
C ILE A 161 10.70 -12.72 4.69
N PRO A 162 11.20 -13.71 5.46
CA PRO A 162 10.34 -14.68 6.12
C PRO A 162 9.46 -14.08 7.21
N PHE A 163 9.89 -12.97 7.86
CA PHE A 163 9.09 -12.30 8.88
C PHE A 163 7.86 -11.60 8.30
N GLN A 164 8.02 -10.91 7.17
CA GLN A 164 6.96 -10.27 6.41
C GLN A 164 5.91 -11.30 5.95
N TYR A 165 6.35 -12.44 5.40
CA TYR A 165 5.45 -13.54 5.03
C TYR A 165 4.75 -14.13 6.26
N ALA A 166 5.45 -14.30 7.38
CA ALA A 166 4.85 -14.84 8.60
C ALA A 166 3.79 -13.90 9.18
N MET A 167 4.00 -12.58 9.16
CA MET A 167 2.97 -11.61 9.55
C MET A 167 1.76 -11.67 8.63
N ALA A 168 2.00 -11.71 7.31
CA ALA A 168 0.93 -11.83 6.34
C ALA A 168 0.09 -13.08 6.60
N GLU A 169 0.71 -14.23 6.89
CA GLU A 169 -0.01 -15.49 7.18
C GLU A 169 -0.68 -15.54 8.54
N ALA A 170 -0.18 -14.78 9.51
CA ALA A 170 -0.72 -14.71 10.85
C ALA A 170 -1.98 -13.83 10.91
N PHE A 171 -1.97 -12.71 10.18
CA PHE A 171 -2.98 -11.66 10.26
C PHE A 171 -3.60 -11.34 8.89
N THR A 172 -4.40 -10.28 8.81
CA THR A 172 -5.01 -9.88 7.54
C THR A 172 -4.01 -9.06 6.72
N LEU A 173 -3.81 -9.46 5.46
CA LEU A 173 -3.01 -8.75 4.46
C LEU A 173 -3.96 -8.06 3.46
N CYS A 174 -3.77 -6.78 3.20
CA CYS A 174 -4.54 -6.07 2.18
C CYS A 174 -3.84 -6.17 0.82
N ASP A 175 -4.46 -6.82 -0.18
CA ASP A 175 -3.90 -7.00 -1.53
C ASP A 175 -4.45 -6.00 -2.58
N ALA A 176 -5.24 -5.03 -2.11
CA ALA A 176 -5.76 -3.89 -2.85
C ALA A 176 -5.55 -2.56 -2.09
N TYR A 177 -4.49 -2.47 -1.28
CA TYR A 177 -4.05 -1.23 -0.65
C TYR A 177 -3.02 -0.52 -1.53
N HIS A 178 -3.27 0.74 -1.86
CA HIS A 178 -2.49 1.56 -2.77
C HIS A 178 -1.82 2.72 -2.03
N CYS A 179 -0.66 3.16 -2.49
CA CYS A 179 -0.22 4.50 -2.11
C CYS A 179 -1.20 5.54 -2.65
N SER A 180 -1.40 6.61 -1.90
CA SER A 180 -2.44 7.60 -2.20
C SER A 180 -2.18 8.36 -3.51
N VAL A 181 -0.92 8.61 -3.85
CA VAL A 181 -0.48 9.42 -5.00
C VAL A 181 0.70 8.75 -5.68
N GLN A 182 0.79 8.93 -7.00
CA GLN A 182 1.93 8.53 -7.81
C GLN A 182 3.11 9.51 -7.65
N THR A 183 3.77 9.45 -6.51
CA THR A 183 5.00 10.20 -6.19
C THR A 183 5.62 9.65 -4.90
N GLY A 184 6.68 10.31 -4.41
CA GLY A 184 7.47 9.94 -3.24
C GLY A 184 6.79 10.11 -1.87
N THR A 185 7.61 9.91 -0.86
CA THR A 185 7.32 9.80 0.57
C THR A 185 6.40 10.88 1.15
N ASN A 186 6.83 12.15 1.13
CA ASN A 186 6.18 13.21 1.90
C ASN A 186 4.73 13.43 1.46
N THR A 187 4.49 13.44 0.16
CA THR A 187 3.13 13.64 -0.36
C THR A 187 2.22 12.49 0.04
N ASN A 188 2.68 11.23 -0.03
CA ASN A 188 1.88 10.08 0.40
C ASN A 188 1.58 10.12 1.91
N ARG A 189 2.58 10.44 2.73
CA ARG A 189 2.39 10.65 4.17
C ARG A 189 1.35 11.76 4.46
N LEU A 190 1.30 12.86 3.70
CA LEU A 190 0.27 13.90 3.90
C LEU A 190 -1.18 13.37 3.81
N PHE A 191 -1.44 12.36 2.97
CA PHE A 191 -2.76 11.71 2.94
C PHE A 191 -3.06 10.91 4.21
N LEU A 192 -2.06 10.28 4.83
CA LEU A 192 -2.20 9.60 6.12
C LEU A 192 -2.40 10.59 7.28
N PHE A 193 -1.69 11.72 7.25
CA PHE A 193 -1.68 12.69 8.36
C PHE A 193 -2.79 13.74 8.26
N SER A 194 -3.32 14.00 7.07
CA SER A 194 -4.26 15.12 6.85
C SER A 194 -5.34 14.88 5.78
N GLY A 195 -5.32 13.74 5.11
CA GLY A 195 -6.33 13.36 4.12
C GLY A 195 -6.19 14.00 2.73
N THR A 196 -5.19 14.87 2.51
CA THR A 196 -5.02 15.63 1.26
C THR A 196 -3.58 16.09 1.04
N ASN A 197 -3.27 16.53 -0.18
CA ASN A 197 -2.06 17.30 -0.53
C ASN A 197 -2.37 18.76 -0.93
N ASP A 198 -3.51 19.32 -0.49
CA ASP A 198 -4.04 20.63 -0.92
C ASP A 198 -4.09 20.82 -2.46
N PRO A 199 -4.90 20.03 -3.18
CA PRO A 199 -4.94 20.02 -4.65
C PRO A 199 -5.40 21.34 -5.29
N HIS A 200 -5.93 22.26 -4.47
CA HIS A 200 -6.41 23.58 -4.90
C HIS A 200 -5.42 24.71 -4.60
N GLY A 201 -4.30 24.42 -3.94
CA GLY A 201 -3.27 25.39 -3.60
C GLY A 201 -3.77 26.54 -2.72
N LEU A 202 -4.68 26.23 -1.79
CA LEU A 202 -5.29 27.23 -0.92
C LEU A 202 -4.52 27.45 0.39
N ALA A 203 -3.65 26.51 0.76
CA ALA A 203 -2.99 26.46 2.05
C ALA A 203 -1.54 25.93 1.97
N GLY A 204 -0.86 26.18 0.86
CA GLY A 204 0.57 25.91 0.68
C GLY A 204 0.90 24.75 -0.27
N GLY A 205 -0.10 24.01 -0.75
CA GLY A 205 0.08 23.01 -1.80
C GLY A 205 -0.13 23.57 -3.22
N PRO A 206 -0.41 22.71 -4.21
CA PRO A 206 -0.42 21.25 -4.09
C PRO A 206 0.97 20.68 -3.84
N VAL A 207 1.05 19.59 -3.07
CA VAL A 207 2.31 18.89 -2.82
C VAL A 207 2.38 17.65 -3.71
N VAL A 208 3.48 17.50 -4.45
CA VAL A 208 3.76 16.32 -5.29
C VAL A 208 5.19 15.83 -5.17
N ASP A 209 5.95 16.36 -4.22
CA ASP A 209 7.39 16.07 -4.09
C ASP A 209 7.82 16.06 -2.63
N ASN A 210 9.02 15.56 -2.39
CA ASN A 210 9.68 15.57 -1.09
C ASN A 210 10.26 16.96 -0.81
N VAL A 211 9.55 17.71 0.02
CA VAL A 211 9.99 19.04 0.47
C VAL A 211 10.73 18.95 1.80
N ASP A 212 11.66 19.87 1.99
CA ASP A 212 12.52 19.98 3.18
C ASP A 212 11.72 20.30 4.46
N ASP A 213 11.82 19.42 5.45
CA ASP A 213 11.03 19.42 6.69
C ASP A 213 11.80 19.89 7.94
N ASP A 214 12.95 20.54 7.76
CA ASP A 214 13.76 21.06 8.87
C ASP A 214 13.02 22.17 9.67
N LEU A 215 12.75 21.89 10.94
CA LEU A 215 12.12 22.82 11.89
C LEU A 215 12.94 24.09 12.16
N ASN A 216 14.25 24.07 11.91
CA ASN A 216 15.14 25.20 12.17
C ASN A 216 15.27 26.15 10.97
N LYS A 217 14.89 25.71 9.78
CA LYS A 217 14.92 26.57 8.59
C LYS A 217 13.84 27.64 8.67
N PRO A 218 14.09 28.82 8.10
CA PRO A 218 13.07 29.85 8.06
C PRO A 218 11.86 29.38 7.22
N ASP A 219 10.74 30.05 7.41
CA ASP A 219 9.48 29.70 6.73
C ASP A 219 9.42 30.29 5.31
N ASP A 220 10.38 31.13 4.91
CA ASP A 220 10.45 31.74 3.58
C ASP A 220 11.11 30.82 2.55
N GLY A 221 10.63 30.88 1.30
CA GLY A 221 11.23 30.15 0.18
C GLY A 221 11.02 28.63 0.17
N GLN A 222 10.26 28.09 1.12
CA GLN A 222 9.88 26.67 1.20
C GLN A 222 8.36 26.52 1.32
N PRO A 223 7.76 25.44 0.79
CA PRO A 223 6.35 25.15 1.02
C PRO A 223 6.09 24.92 2.52
N ARG A 224 5.06 25.60 3.03
CA ARG A 224 4.56 25.49 4.40
C ARG A 224 3.06 25.35 4.36
N TYR A 225 2.53 24.51 5.25
CA TYR A 225 1.14 24.08 5.18
C TYR A 225 0.31 24.76 6.27
N ASP A 226 -0.79 25.39 5.86
CA ASP A 226 -1.71 26.08 6.77
C ASP A 226 -3.05 25.34 6.96
N TRP A 227 -3.25 24.18 6.33
CA TRP A 227 -4.45 23.36 6.55
C TRP A 227 -4.34 22.50 7.81
N THR A 228 -5.48 22.14 8.39
CA THR A 228 -5.52 21.34 9.62
C THR A 228 -5.18 19.87 9.35
N THR A 229 -4.37 19.27 10.23
CA THR A 229 -4.06 17.82 10.25
C THR A 229 -5.14 17.01 10.96
N TYR A 230 -5.16 15.69 10.76
CA TYR A 230 -6.12 14.83 11.45
C TYR A 230 -5.84 14.75 12.96
N ALA A 231 -4.58 14.82 13.38
CA ALA A 231 -4.21 14.85 14.80
C ALA A 231 -4.78 16.08 15.52
N GLU A 232 -4.74 17.27 14.91
CA GLU A 232 -5.42 18.47 15.44
C GLU A 232 -6.93 18.26 15.58
N ARG A 233 -7.58 17.57 14.63
CA ARG A 233 -9.01 17.25 14.70
C ARG A 233 -9.35 16.27 15.82
N LEU A 234 -8.54 15.23 15.98
CA LEU A 234 -8.65 14.31 17.13
C LEU A 234 -8.51 15.06 18.45
N GLN A 235 -7.52 15.96 18.55
CA GLN A 235 -7.32 16.78 19.74
C GLN A 235 -8.53 17.65 20.06
N ALA A 236 -9.09 18.33 19.05
CA ALA A 236 -10.28 19.17 19.21
C ALA A 236 -11.51 18.37 19.66
N ALA A 237 -11.59 17.09 19.28
CA ALA A 237 -12.63 16.16 19.72
C ALA A 237 -12.36 15.49 21.08
N GLY A 238 -11.23 15.80 21.73
CA GLY A 238 -10.83 15.19 23.00
C GLY A 238 -10.35 13.75 22.89
N ILE A 239 -9.96 13.30 21.69
CA ILE A 239 -9.37 11.98 21.46
C ILE A 239 -7.86 12.05 21.70
N ASP A 240 -7.35 11.21 22.59
CA ASP A 240 -5.94 11.23 22.97
C ASP A 240 -5.05 10.65 21.87
N TRP A 241 -4.01 11.40 21.46
CA TRP A 241 -3.09 11.01 20.40
C TRP A 241 -1.63 11.37 20.66
N ARG A 242 -0.69 10.69 20.00
CA ARG A 242 0.76 10.95 20.11
C ARG A 242 1.59 10.41 18.95
N HIS A 243 2.76 11.02 18.70
CA HIS A 243 3.82 10.44 17.88
C HIS A 243 4.90 9.80 18.77
N TYR A 244 5.31 8.58 18.42
CA TYR A 244 6.48 7.88 18.93
C TYR A 244 7.57 7.91 17.85
N GLN A 245 8.69 8.57 18.13
CA GLN A 245 9.80 8.79 17.19
C GLN A 245 11.08 9.16 17.94
N ASN A 246 12.22 9.10 17.25
CA ASN A 246 13.40 9.89 17.62
C ASN A 246 13.41 11.19 16.81
N LEU A 247 13.24 12.36 17.43
CA LEU A 247 13.18 13.62 16.67
C LEU A 247 14.48 13.93 15.92
N ALA A 248 15.62 13.45 16.42
CA ALA A 248 16.92 13.62 15.76
C ALA A 248 17.18 12.61 14.64
N ASP A 249 16.34 11.58 14.52
CA ASP A 249 16.49 10.46 13.59
C ASP A 249 15.10 9.94 13.23
N ASN A 250 14.26 10.82 12.68
CA ASN A 250 12.95 10.45 12.13
C ASN A 250 13.00 10.40 10.59
N PHE A 251 14.19 10.51 10.00
CA PHE A 251 14.49 10.41 8.57
C PHE A 251 13.67 11.32 7.62
N GLY A 252 13.01 12.36 8.15
CA GLY A 252 12.10 13.19 7.35
C GLY A 252 10.69 12.60 7.18
N ASP A 253 10.41 11.47 7.85
CA ASP A 253 9.15 10.71 7.75
C ASP A 253 7.99 11.30 8.55
N ASN A 254 8.21 12.44 9.21
CA ASN A 254 7.20 13.16 9.99
C ASN A 254 6.83 14.49 9.34
N PRO A 255 5.89 14.49 8.36
CA PRO A 255 5.58 15.68 7.58
C PRO A 255 4.90 16.79 8.38
N VAL A 256 4.48 16.54 9.64
CA VAL A 256 3.90 17.58 10.51
C VAL A 256 4.87 18.72 10.77
N GLN A 257 6.19 18.50 10.59
CA GLN A 257 7.22 19.53 10.70
C GLN A 257 7.05 20.67 9.68
N ASN A 258 6.33 20.42 8.58
CA ASN A 258 6.03 21.43 7.56
C ASN A 258 4.72 22.21 7.80
N PHE A 259 3.93 21.83 8.80
CA PHE A 259 2.69 22.52 9.12
C PHE A 259 2.93 23.71 10.04
N MET A 260 2.38 24.87 9.68
CA MET A 260 2.58 26.11 10.42
C MET A 260 2.09 26.02 11.86
N ALA A 261 1.02 25.28 12.15
CA ALA A 261 0.54 25.06 13.52
C ALA A 261 1.63 24.42 14.41
N TYR A 262 2.33 23.40 13.89
CA TYR A 262 3.38 22.69 14.58
C TYR A 262 4.67 23.51 14.69
N ARG A 263 5.04 24.27 13.64
CA ARG A 263 6.21 25.15 13.66
C ARG A 263 6.05 26.32 14.64
N ARG A 264 4.86 26.92 14.71
CA ARG A 264 4.54 27.96 15.69
C ARG A 264 4.60 27.41 17.11
N ALA A 265 4.07 26.19 17.33
CA ALA A 265 4.18 25.49 18.60
C ALA A 265 5.64 25.20 18.96
N TRP A 266 6.44 24.70 18.01
CA TRP A 266 7.87 24.43 18.17
C TRP A 266 8.63 25.65 18.69
N ARG A 267 8.35 26.83 18.12
CA ARG A 267 8.97 28.12 18.48
C ARG A 267 8.35 28.82 19.69
N ASP A 268 7.40 28.17 20.37
CA ASP A 268 6.66 28.72 21.52
C ASP A 268 6.03 30.10 21.21
N GLU A 269 5.51 30.27 19.99
CA GLU A 269 4.92 31.53 19.55
C GLU A 269 3.61 31.84 20.32
N PRO A 270 3.31 33.12 20.63
CA PRO A 270 2.06 33.49 21.30
C PRO A 270 0.83 32.99 20.54
N GLY A 271 -0.05 32.25 21.23
CA GLY A 271 -1.28 31.69 20.65
C GLY A 271 -1.10 30.34 19.95
N SER A 272 0.11 29.79 19.91
CA SER A 272 0.35 28.41 19.48
C SER A 272 -0.11 27.39 20.52
N ASP A 273 -0.40 26.17 20.07
CA ASP A 273 -0.80 25.07 20.95
C ASP A 273 0.44 24.25 21.38
N PRO A 274 0.89 24.35 22.65
CA PRO A 274 2.06 23.63 23.13
C PRO A 274 1.87 22.10 23.11
N ALA A 275 0.63 21.60 23.07
CA ALA A 275 0.37 20.16 22.98
C ALA A 275 0.81 19.58 21.64
N LEU A 276 0.80 20.37 20.55
CA LEU A 276 1.30 19.91 19.24
C LEU A 276 2.81 19.66 19.28
N LYS A 277 3.57 20.57 19.90
CA LYS A 277 5.02 20.41 20.13
C LYS A 277 5.30 19.20 21.02
N ASP A 278 4.63 19.11 22.17
CA ASP A 278 4.80 17.99 23.08
C ASP A 278 4.49 16.68 22.34
N ARG A 279 3.28 16.49 21.83
CA ARG A 279 2.80 15.20 21.32
C ARG A 279 3.45 14.76 20.01
N ALA A 280 3.88 15.68 19.14
CA ALA A 280 4.35 15.35 17.79
C ALA A 280 5.79 15.73 17.46
N LEU A 281 6.45 16.59 18.25
CA LEU A 281 7.79 17.11 17.98
C LEU A 281 8.72 16.91 19.20
N SER A 282 8.69 15.70 19.78
CA SER A 282 9.55 15.31 20.90
C SER A 282 10.03 13.87 20.72
N THR A 283 11.23 13.56 21.24
CA THR A 283 11.78 12.19 21.23
C THR A 283 11.03 11.30 22.21
N ARG A 284 10.40 10.26 21.68
CA ARG A 284 9.71 9.17 22.38
C ARG A 284 9.88 7.87 21.60
N ASP A 285 11.01 7.21 21.80
CA ASP A 285 11.33 5.95 21.13
C ASP A 285 10.46 4.78 21.59
N LEU A 286 10.71 3.60 21.01
CA LEU A 286 9.98 2.37 21.30
C LEU A 286 10.05 1.95 22.79
N ASP A 287 11.09 2.35 23.53
CA ASP A 287 11.16 2.14 24.98
C ASP A 287 10.08 2.94 25.72
N GLN A 288 9.82 4.18 25.28
CA GLN A 288 8.72 5.00 25.82
C GLN A 288 7.36 4.44 25.40
N LEU A 289 7.22 3.94 24.17
CA LEU A 289 6.01 3.21 23.74
C LEU A 289 5.71 2.05 24.70
N LYS A 290 6.72 1.20 24.95
CA LYS A 290 6.59 0.07 25.88
C LYS A 290 6.27 0.51 27.30
N ALA A 291 6.89 1.59 27.79
CA ALA A 291 6.60 2.15 29.11
C ALA A 291 5.17 2.69 29.23
N ASP A 292 4.61 3.27 28.16
CA ASP A 292 3.23 3.74 28.11
C ASP A 292 2.24 2.56 28.04
N VAL A 293 2.54 1.50 27.29
CA VAL A 293 1.75 0.26 27.29
C VAL A 293 1.68 -0.35 28.69
N LEU A 294 2.84 -0.63 29.31
CA LEU A 294 2.92 -1.21 30.66
C LEU A 294 2.32 -0.30 31.74
N GLY A 295 2.29 1.01 31.48
CA GLY A 295 1.77 2.01 32.37
C GLY A 295 0.28 2.30 32.22
N GLY A 296 -0.42 1.67 31.27
CA GLY A 296 -1.81 2.00 30.94
C GLY A 296 -2.01 3.42 30.40
N ARG A 297 -1.01 3.95 29.69
CA ARG A 297 -0.96 5.33 29.15
C ARG A 297 -0.83 5.37 27.62
N LEU A 298 -1.01 4.24 26.93
CA LEU A 298 -1.05 4.24 25.46
C LEU A 298 -2.22 5.12 24.98
N PRO A 299 -2.01 6.12 24.10
CA PRO A 299 -3.09 6.95 23.58
C PRO A 299 -4.10 6.17 22.74
N GLN A 300 -5.25 6.78 22.47
CA GLN A 300 -6.25 6.18 21.58
C GLN A 300 -5.74 6.07 20.14
N VAL A 301 -4.92 7.03 19.70
CA VAL A 301 -4.28 7.04 18.37
C VAL A 301 -2.78 7.29 18.50
N SER A 302 -1.95 6.39 18.00
CA SER A 302 -0.49 6.52 18.06
C SER A 302 0.11 6.38 16.67
N TRP A 303 0.92 7.36 16.25
CA TRP A 303 1.76 7.25 15.06
C TRP A 303 3.18 6.89 15.47
N ILE A 304 3.76 5.89 14.82
CA ILE A 304 5.16 5.52 14.98
C ILE A 304 5.90 6.03 13.74
N ILE A 305 6.92 6.84 13.96
CA ILE A 305 7.82 7.30 12.91
C ILE A 305 9.13 6.53 13.07
N GLY A 306 9.50 5.81 12.00
CA GLY A 306 10.70 4.99 11.95
C GLY A 306 11.96 5.84 12.09
N THR A 307 13.04 5.20 12.54
CA THR A 307 14.38 5.76 12.38
C THR A 307 14.88 5.52 10.96
N ALA A 308 15.96 6.20 10.54
CA ALA A 308 16.57 5.90 9.25
C ALA A 308 16.97 4.42 9.10
N GLU A 309 17.38 3.77 10.20
CA GLU A 309 17.61 2.32 10.23
C GLU A 309 16.31 1.51 10.17
N GLY A 310 15.24 1.97 10.82
CA GLY A 310 14.00 1.22 10.98
C GLY A 310 12.96 1.42 9.87
N SER A 311 13.16 2.37 8.95
CA SER A 311 12.16 2.83 7.98
C SER A 311 11.90 1.87 6.83
N GLU A 312 12.83 0.95 6.53
CA GLU A 312 12.92 0.18 5.27
C GLU A 312 13.33 0.95 4.02
N HIS A 313 13.56 2.26 4.07
CA HIS A 313 14.06 3.01 2.92
C HIS A 313 15.35 2.38 2.36
N PRO A 314 15.44 2.13 1.04
CA PRO A 314 16.67 1.63 0.41
C PRO A 314 17.85 2.53 0.73
N GLY A 315 18.89 1.98 1.35
CA GLY A 315 20.12 2.72 1.63
C GLY A 315 20.43 2.93 3.09
N PRO A 316 19.66 3.71 3.87
CA PRO A 316 19.86 3.75 5.33
C PRO A 316 19.29 2.47 5.99
N SER A 317 18.27 1.85 5.40
CA SER A 317 17.59 0.66 5.91
C SER A 317 17.57 -0.51 4.91
N SER A 318 16.78 -1.54 5.22
CA SER A 318 16.53 -2.76 4.45
C SER A 318 15.25 -3.47 4.93
N PRO A 319 14.69 -4.39 4.14
CA PRO A 319 13.61 -5.29 4.61
C PRO A 319 13.95 -6.02 5.93
N ALA A 320 15.21 -6.41 6.12
CA ALA A 320 15.64 -7.10 7.34
C ALA A 320 15.68 -6.17 8.57
N GLN A 321 16.11 -4.92 8.40
CA GLN A 321 16.13 -3.93 9.48
C GLN A 321 14.72 -3.46 9.85
N GLY A 322 13.84 -3.25 8.87
CA GLY A 322 12.43 -2.95 9.14
C GLY A 322 11.67 -4.09 9.78
N ALA A 323 11.91 -5.35 9.37
CA ALA A 323 11.35 -6.52 10.05
C ALA A 323 11.65 -6.51 11.56
N ASP A 324 12.89 -6.21 11.94
CA ASP A 324 13.28 -6.11 13.35
C ASP A 324 12.61 -4.92 14.05
N TYR A 325 12.53 -3.76 13.39
CA TYR A 325 11.83 -2.60 13.93
C TYR A 325 10.34 -2.89 14.18
N MET A 326 9.65 -3.51 13.21
CA MET A 326 8.27 -3.98 13.35
C MET A 326 8.15 -5.00 14.49
N ALA A 327 9.08 -5.96 14.61
CA ALA A 327 9.09 -6.93 15.70
C ALA A 327 9.18 -6.26 17.08
N ARG A 328 10.01 -5.20 17.21
CA ARG A 328 10.14 -4.40 18.43
C ARG A 328 8.89 -3.58 18.75
N VAL A 329 8.20 -3.06 17.73
CA VAL A 329 6.88 -2.41 17.89
C VAL A 329 5.86 -3.41 18.43
N ILE A 330 5.77 -4.60 17.84
CA ILE A 330 4.85 -5.66 18.30
C ILE A 330 5.22 -6.09 19.73
N ASP A 331 6.51 -6.24 20.04
CA ASP A 331 6.97 -6.54 21.40
C ASP A 331 6.55 -5.48 22.42
N ALA A 332 6.62 -4.20 22.05
CA ALA A 332 6.20 -3.11 22.93
C ALA A 332 4.69 -3.15 23.18
N LEU A 333 3.88 -3.32 22.13
CA LEU A 333 2.41 -3.36 22.22
C LEU A 333 1.87 -4.59 22.92
N THR A 334 2.57 -5.73 22.82
CA THR A 334 2.20 -7.00 23.47
C THR A 334 2.77 -7.16 24.87
N ALA A 335 3.51 -6.18 25.38
CA ALA A 335 4.08 -6.21 26.72
C ALA A 335 3.02 -6.29 27.82
N ASP A 336 1.82 -5.73 27.59
CA ASP A 336 0.64 -5.91 28.42
C ASP A 336 -0.48 -6.59 27.60
N PRO A 337 -0.87 -7.85 27.92
CA PRO A 337 -1.98 -8.53 27.25
C PRO A 337 -3.31 -7.78 27.27
N ALA A 338 -3.60 -7.03 28.33
CA ALA A 338 -4.86 -6.28 28.44
C ALA A 338 -4.92 -5.09 27.47
N VAL A 339 -3.76 -4.50 27.14
CA VAL A 339 -3.65 -3.46 26.12
C VAL A 339 -3.77 -4.09 24.73
N TRP A 340 -2.96 -5.11 24.42
CA TRP A 340 -2.98 -5.74 23.09
C TRP A 340 -4.35 -6.34 22.72
N ALA A 341 -5.06 -6.93 23.68
CA ALA A 341 -6.42 -7.45 23.49
C ALA A 341 -7.41 -6.41 22.93
N ARG A 342 -7.06 -5.10 22.99
CA ARG A 342 -7.85 -3.97 22.51
C ARG A 342 -7.15 -3.11 21.46
N THR A 343 -6.06 -3.59 20.88
CA THR A 343 -5.22 -2.80 19.97
C THR A 343 -5.38 -3.24 18.52
N VAL A 344 -5.39 -2.25 17.63
CA VAL A 344 -5.18 -2.42 16.19
C VAL A 344 -3.83 -1.80 15.85
N LEU A 345 -2.96 -2.58 15.20
CA LEU A 345 -1.72 -2.11 14.60
C LEU A 345 -1.85 -2.17 13.08
N PHE A 346 -1.80 -1.02 12.43
CA PHE A 346 -1.63 -0.90 10.99
C PHE A 346 -0.16 -0.71 10.67
N ILE A 347 0.39 -1.61 9.86
CA ILE A 347 1.71 -1.43 9.24
C ILE A 347 1.47 -1.28 7.74
N ASN A 348 1.69 -0.09 7.21
CA ASN A 348 1.58 0.19 5.78
C ASN A 348 2.90 0.78 5.25
N PHE A 349 2.95 1.01 3.96
CA PHE A 349 4.08 1.66 3.30
C PHE A 349 3.58 2.94 2.64
N ASP A 350 4.43 3.96 2.57
CA ASP A 350 4.14 5.26 1.98
C ASP A 350 3.99 5.19 0.46
N GLU A 351 4.95 4.60 -0.23
CA GLU A 351 4.95 4.39 -1.67
C GLU A 351 5.86 3.21 -2.06
N ASN A 352 6.07 3.04 -3.36
CA ASN A 352 6.61 1.81 -3.92
C ASN A 352 8.10 1.87 -4.29
N ASP A 353 8.82 2.94 -4.01
CA ASP A 353 10.17 3.32 -4.46
C ASP A 353 10.29 3.54 -5.97
N GLY A 354 9.35 2.98 -6.74
CA GLY A 354 9.53 2.68 -8.13
C GLY A 354 9.49 1.18 -8.42
N PHE A 355 9.45 0.29 -7.43
CA PHE A 355 9.24 -1.14 -7.65
C PHE A 355 7.92 -1.44 -8.36
N PHE A 356 7.97 -2.39 -9.28
CA PHE A 356 6.86 -2.76 -10.14
C PHE A 356 5.69 -3.37 -9.35
N ASP A 357 4.48 -3.05 -9.79
CA ASP A 357 3.24 -3.74 -9.40
C ASP A 357 2.36 -3.88 -10.64
N HIS A 358 1.78 -5.06 -10.85
CA HIS A 358 1.05 -5.38 -12.07
C HIS A 358 -0.39 -4.83 -12.09
N VAL A 359 -0.95 -4.47 -10.93
CA VAL A 359 -2.36 -4.05 -10.86
C VAL A 359 -2.45 -2.58 -11.20
N PRO A 360 -3.23 -2.20 -12.24
CA PRO A 360 -3.45 -0.79 -12.54
C PRO A 360 -4.16 -0.11 -11.36
N PRO A 361 -3.60 0.97 -10.81
CA PRO A 361 -4.24 1.70 -9.73
C PRO A 361 -5.61 2.27 -10.14
N PRO A 362 -6.64 2.16 -9.28
CA PRO A 362 -7.87 2.92 -9.46
C PRO A 362 -7.57 4.41 -9.53
N ALA A 363 -8.07 5.09 -10.57
CA ALA A 363 -7.88 6.52 -10.75
C ALA A 363 -9.11 7.14 -11.43
N PRO A 364 -9.39 8.44 -11.24
CA PRO A 364 -10.44 9.10 -12.01
C PRO A 364 -10.12 9.06 -13.52
N PRO A 365 -11.09 9.34 -14.40
CA PRO A 365 -10.87 9.38 -15.84
C PRO A 365 -9.71 10.32 -16.20
N SER A 366 -8.78 9.85 -17.03
CA SER A 366 -7.68 10.66 -17.55
C SER A 366 -8.19 11.75 -18.47
N PRO A 367 -7.64 12.97 -18.44
CA PRO A 367 -7.89 13.93 -19.52
C PRO A 367 -7.42 13.34 -20.86
N ASP A 368 -8.27 13.48 -21.86
CA ASP A 368 -7.99 13.08 -23.23
C ASP A 368 -8.68 14.08 -24.17
N PRO A 369 -7.92 14.95 -24.86
CA PRO A 369 -8.47 15.93 -25.79
C PRO A 369 -9.22 15.30 -26.97
N GLN A 370 -8.99 14.02 -27.27
CA GLN A 370 -9.68 13.29 -28.35
C GLN A 370 -10.98 12.66 -27.88
N ALA A 371 -11.20 12.54 -26.57
CA ALA A 371 -12.40 11.93 -26.02
C ALA A 371 -13.57 12.92 -25.96
N PRO A 372 -14.82 12.47 -26.23
CA PRO A 372 -16.01 13.28 -25.99
C PRO A 372 -16.06 13.75 -24.53
N GLY A 373 -16.13 15.06 -24.31
CA GLY A 373 -16.11 15.65 -22.97
C GLY A 373 -14.71 15.86 -22.37
N GLY A 374 -13.64 15.53 -23.10
CA GLY A 374 -12.26 15.82 -22.71
C GLY A 374 -11.64 14.81 -21.75
N PHE A 375 -12.28 13.66 -21.52
CA PHE A 375 -11.80 12.61 -20.61
C PHE A 375 -11.96 11.21 -21.20
N ALA A 376 -10.97 10.35 -21.02
CA ALA A 376 -11.01 8.93 -21.35
C ALA A 376 -11.88 8.18 -20.31
N GLY A 377 -13.18 8.23 -20.51
CA GLY A 377 -14.20 7.64 -19.63
C GLY A 377 -14.99 8.70 -18.86
N ALA A 378 -15.62 8.31 -17.76
CA ALA A 378 -16.54 9.19 -17.03
C ALA A 378 -16.65 8.83 -15.54
N SER A 379 -17.27 9.69 -14.75
CA SER A 379 -17.49 9.46 -13.33
C SER A 379 -18.87 9.95 -12.91
N THR A 380 -19.59 9.15 -12.12
CA THR A 380 -20.79 9.62 -11.41
C THR A 380 -20.46 10.30 -10.08
N VAL A 381 -19.26 10.05 -9.55
CA VAL A 381 -18.73 10.69 -8.34
C VAL A 381 -17.93 11.93 -8.73
N SER A 382 -18.00 13.01 -7.94
CA SER A 382 -17.17 14.20 -8.19
C SER A 382 -15.68 13.86 -8.12
N THR A 383 -14.93 14.22 -9.16
CA THR A 383 -13.46 14.06 -9.25
C THR A 383 -12.71 15.35 -8.92
N ALA A 384 -13.38 16.34 -8.31
CA ALA A 384 -12.75 17.56 -7.85
C ALA A 384 -11.66 17.25 -6.81
N GLY A 385 -10.48 17.85 -7.00
CA GLY A 385 -9.31 17.61 -6.15
C GLY A 385 -8.43 16.42 -6.56
N GLU A 386 -8.82 15.60 -7.54
CA GLU A 386 -8.05 14.40 -7.92
C GLU A 386 -7.05 14.62 -9.07
N TYR A 387 -6.84 15.85 -9.55
CA TYR A 387 -5.95 16.15 -10.66
C TYR A 387 -4.90 17.19 -10.30
N HIS A 388 -3.65 16.95 -10.68
CA HIS A 388 -2.55 17.90 -10.48
C HIS A 388 -2.62 19.03 -11.50
N ARG A 389 -3.25 20.16 -11.15
CA ARG A 389 -3.52 21.25 -12.12
C ARG A 389 -2.69 22.51 -11.91
N LEU A 390 -2.13 22.69 -10.73
CA LEU A 390 -1.38 23.88 -10.34
C LEU A 390 0.09 23.51 -10.20
N PRO A 391 1.00 24.45 -10.49
CA PRO A 391 2.40 24.26 -10.14
C PRO A 391 2.54 23.95 -8.64
N ALA A 392 3.29 22.91 -8.29
CA ALA A 392 3.60 22.54 -6.93
C ALA A 392 4.75 23.40 -6.39
N PRO A 393 4.55 24.18 -5.31
CA PRO A 393 5.60 25.02 -4.76
C PRO A 393 6.79 24.20 -4.28
N GLY A 394 8.00 24.54 -4.73
CA GLY A 394 9.24 23.88 -4.31
C GLY A 394 9.45 22.46 -4.84
N ALA A 395 8.58 21.96 -5.71
CA ALA A 395 8.74 20.65 -6.33
C ALA A 395 9.73 20.68 -7.49
N ASP A 396 10.72 19.79 -7.45
CA ASP A 396 11.60 19.55 -8.56
C ASP A 396 10.90 18.64 -9.58
N GLY A 397 11.02 18.99 -10.87
CA GLY A 397 10.46 18.15 -11.94
C GLY A 397 8.94 18.25 -12.14
N ASP A 398 8.20 19.13 -11.46
CA ASP A 398 6.81 19.48 -11.86
C ASP A 398 6.83 20.19 -13.22
N THR A 399 6.76 19.38 -14.26
CA THR A 399 6.74 19.81 -15.65
C THR A 399 5.31 19.91 -16.18
N ALA A 400 5.11 20.81 -17.15
CA ALA A 400 3.81 20.99 -17.78
C ALA A 400 3.29 19.71 -18.50
N GLU A 401 4.18 18.77 -18.84
CA GLU A 401 3.84 17.49 -19.48
C GLU A 401 2.95 16.60 -18.61
N PHE A 402 3.22 16.56 -17.30
CA PHE A 402 2.48 15.73 -16.34
C PHE A 402 1.35 16.50 -15.64
N ARG A 403 1.26 17.81 -15.85
CA ARG A 403 0.16 18.63 -15.33
C ARG A 403 -1.16 18.29 -16.02
N GLY A 404 -2.22 18.23 -15.23
CA GLY A 404 -3.56 17.78 -15.62
C GLY A 404 -3.81 16.30 -15.34
N ARG A 405 -2.76 15.49 -15.11
CA ARG A 405 -2.92 14.05 -14.82
C ARG A 405 -3.52 13.82 -13.42
N PRO A 406 -4.24 12.69 -13.21
CA PRO A 406 -4.68 12.29 -11.89
C PRO A 406 -3.52 12.16 -10.90
N TYR A 407 -3.73 12.57 -9.65
CA TYR A 407 -2.75 12.36 -8.58
C TYR A 407 -2.51 10.87 -8.31
N GLY A 408 -3.60 10.10 -8.27
CA GLY A 408 -3.55 8.69 -7.93
C GLY A 408 -4.88 7.98 -8.16
N LEU A 409 -5.08 6.81 -7.57
CA LEU A 409 -4.14 6.13 -6.66
C LEU A 409 -2.83 5.73 -7.34
N GLY A 410 -1.80 5.44 -6.54
CA GLY A 410 -0.54 4.90 -7.04
C GLY A 410 -0.47 3.38 -6.95
N PRO A 411 0.71 2.76 -7.24
CA PRO A 411 0.90 1.32 -7.17
C PRO A 411 0.45 0.74 -5.82
N ARG A 412 0.11 -0.56 -5.82
CA ARG A 412 -0.17 -1.24 -4.56
C ARG A 412 1.08 -1.26 -3.69
N VAL A 413 0.89 -1.05 -2.40
CA VAL A 413 1.93 -1.14 -1.39
C VAL A 413 1.45 -2.08 -0.28
N PRO A 414 2.36 -2.78 0.43
CA PRO A 414 1.93 -3.70 1.47
C PRO A 414 1.13 -2.98 2.56
N MET A 415 0.10 -3.66 3.07
CA MET A 415 -0.52 -3.28 4.34
C MET A 415 -0.90 -4.51 5.15
N TYR A 416 -0.31 -4.58 6.34
CA TYR A 416 -0.64 -5.56 7.36
C TYR A 416 -1.60 -4.95 8.37
N VAL A 417 -2.62 -5.71 8.72
CA VAL A 417 -3.57 -5.37 9.78
C VAL A 417 -3.35 -6.33 10.92
N LEU A 418 -2.54 -5.96 11.92
CA LEU A 418 -2.21 -6.81 13.07
C LEU A 418 -3.11 -6.47 14.26
N SER A 419 -3.90 -7.44 14.68
CA SER A 419 -4.82 -7.28 15.80
C SER A 419 -5.36 -8.65 16.21
N PRO A 420 -5.77 -8.85 17.47
CA PRO A 420 -6.55 -10.02 17.84
C PRO A 420 -7.78 -10.26 16.93
N TRP A 421 -8.36 -9.19 16.36
CA TRP A 421 -9.51 -9.23 15.44
C TRP A 421 -9.20 -9.57 13.97
N SER A 422 -7.92 -9.64 13.59
CA SER A 422 -7.52 -9.82 12.18
C SER A 422 -6.74 -11.12 11.94
N ARG A 423 -6.67 -12.01 12.93
CA ARG A 423 -5.96 -13.30 12.87
C ARG A 423 -6.55 -14.24 11.81
N GLY A 424 -5.72 -15.17 11.34
CA GLY A 424 -6.14 -16.27 10.45
C GLY A 424 -5.65 -16.15 9.01
N GLY A 425 -4.72 -15.23 8.72
CA GLY A 425 -4.08 -15.17 7.41
C GLY A 425 -5.01 -14.75 6.28
N TRP A 426 -5.97 -13.87 6.56
CA TRP A 426 -6.97 -13.42 5.59
C TRP A 426 -6.39 -12.45 4.57
N VAL A 427 -7.03 -12.36 3.41
CA VAL A 427 -6.78 -11.33 2.39
C VAL A 427 -7.95 -10.34 2.36
N HIS A 428 -7.66 -9.04 2.34
CA HIS A 428 -8.64 -7.97 2.17
C HIS A 428 -8.46 -7.28 0.81
N SER A 429 -9.48 -7.40 -0.05
CA SER A 429 -9.44 -6.99 -1.46
C SER A 429 -10.38 -5.84 -1.81
N GLU A 430 -10.88 -5.08 -0.82
CA GLU A 430 -11.46 -3.76 -1.11
C GLU A 430 -10.35 -2.75 -1.42
N VAL A 431 -10.58 -1.89 -2.42
CA VAL A 431 -9.64 -0.81 -2.74
C VAL A 431 -9.47 0.07 -1.51
N ALA A 432 -8.22 0.33 -1.12
CA ALA A 432 -7.89 1.20 0.00
C ALA A 432 -6.63 2.00 -0.30
N ASP A 433 -6.46 3.11 0.40
CA ASP A 433 -5.29 4.00 0.36
C ASP A 433 -4.99 4.56 1.76
N HIS A 434 -4.03 5.48 1.89
CA HIS A 434 -3.69 6.04 3.20
C HIS A 434 -4.84 6.78 3.89
N THR A 435 -5.78 7.34 3.13
CA THR A 435 -6.98 7.97 3.71
C THR A 435 -7.91 6.95 4.35
N SER A 436 -7.80 5.67 3.98
CA SER A 436 -8.60 4.58 4.54
C SER A 436 -8.26 4.33 6.02
N VAL A 437 -7.03 4.62 6.45
CA VAL A 437 -6.64 4.58 7.87
C VAL A 437 -7.35 5.69 8.65
N ILE A 438 -7.41 6.91 8.10
CA ILE A 438 -8.20 8.00 8.69
C ILE A 438 -9.66 7.57 8.78
N ARG A 439 -10.23 7.00 7.72
CA ARG A 439 -11.63 6.54 7.71
C ARG A 439 -11.92 5.45 8.74
N PHE A 440 -10.99 4.55 9.01
CA PHE A 440 -11.10 3.61 10.14
C PHE A 440 -11.21 4.37 11.47
N LEU A 441 -10.38 5.40 11.67
CA LEU A 441 -10.44 6.26 12.85
C LEU A 441 -11.75 7.07 12.91
N GLU A 442 -12.29 7.54 11.78
CA GLU A 442 -13.62 8.19 11.74
C GLU A 442 -14.70 7.23 12.22
N ARG A 443 -14.68 5.98 11.73
CA ARG A 443 -15.61 4.93 12.14
C ARG A 443 -15.49 4.61 13.62
N ARG A 444 -14.28 4.61 14.15
CA ARG A 444 -14.02 4.27 15.55
C ARG A 444 -14.35 5.41 16.51
N PHE A 445 -13.94 6.64 16.20
CA PHE A 445 -13.95 7.76 17.15
C PHE A 445 -14.96 8.86 16.80
N GLY A 446 -15.64 8.77 15.66
CA GLY A 446 -16.67 9.74 15.24
C GLY A 446 -16.13 11.10 14.82
N VAL A 447 -14.83 11.21 14.54
CA VAL A 447 -14.16 12.45 14.10
C VAL A 447 -14.01 12.41 12.59
N MET A 448 -14.63 13.32 11.86
CA MET A 448 -14.61 13.35 10.38
C MET A 448 -13.46 14.22 9.84
N GLU A 449 -12.79 13.77 8.78
CA GLU A 449 -11.72 14.47 8.05
C GLU A 449 -12.22 15.13 6.74
N PRO A 450 -12.62 16.40 6.74
CA PRO A 450 -13.20 17.06 5.57
C PRO A 450 -12.25 17.18 4.38
N ASN A 451 -10.94 17.01 4.58
CA ASN A 451 -9.96 17.11 3.51
C ASN A 451 -9.98 15.93 2.52
N ILE A 452 -10.51 14.75 2.92
CA ILE A 452 -10.61 13.61 2.00
C ILE A 452 -11.64 13.92 0.93
N SER A 453 -11.22 13.87 -0.34
CA SER A 453 -12.07 14.17 -1.49
C SER A 453 -13.31 13.26 -1.57
N ALA A 454 -14.34 13.75 -2.26
CA ALA A 454 -15.56 12.98 -2.52
C ALA A 454 -15.24 11.67 -3.27
N TRP A 455 -14.29 11.70 -4.20
CA TRP A 455 -13.89 10.52 -4.97
C TRP A 455 -13.25 9.45 -4.08
N ARG A 456 -12.27 9.81 -3.25
CA ARG A 456 -11.60 8.86 -2.34
C ARG A 456 -12.54 8.29 -1.30
N ARG A 457 -13.44 9.12 -0.75
CA ARG A 457 -14.48 8.64 0.18
C ARG A 457 -15.42 7.62 -0.44
N ALA A 458 -15.69 7.73 -1.74
CA ALA A 458 -16.56 6.80 -2.45
C ALA A 458 -15.83 5.50 -2.84
N VAL A 459 -14.59 5.60 -3.31
CA VAL A 459 -13.85 4.48 -3.93
C VAL A 459 -13.08 3.66 -2.90
N CYS A 460 -12.39 4.32 -1.96
CA CYS A 460 -11.56 3.63 -0.98
C CYS A 460 -12.40 3.03 0.15
N SER A 461 -11.93 1.97 0.77
CA SER A 461 -12.54 1.31 1.94
C SER A 461 -12.33 2.15 3.21
N ASP A 462 -13.09 1.84 4.25
CA ASP A 462 -12.84 2.31 5.63
C ASP A 462 -12.09 1.25 6.48
N LEU A 463 -11.59 0.18 5.84
CA LEU A 463 -10.84 -0.95 6.42
C LEU A 463 -11.59 -1.77 7.47
N THR A 464 -12.85 -1.47 7.76
CA THR A 464 -13.60 -2.17 8.81
C THR A 464 -13.85 -3.64 8.49
N THR A 465 -13.90 -3.99 7.21
CA THR A 465 -14.05 -5.36 6.68
C THR A 465 -12.76 -6.18 6.74
N ALA A 466 -11.62 -5.56 7.08
CA ALA A 466 -10.37 -6.29 7.32
C ALA A 466 -10.38 -7.10 8.64
N PHE A 467 -11.41 -6.93 9.47
CA PHE A 467 -11.52 -7.51 10.81
C PHE A 467 -12.74 -8.42 10.93
N ASP A 468 -12.65 -9.41 11.83
CA ASP A 468 -13.81 -10.04 12.44
C ASP A 468 -13.95 -9.51 13.87
N PHE A 469 -14.83 -8.53 14.09
CA PHE A 469 -15.06 -7.99 15.43
C PHE A 469 -15.93 -8.89 16.31
N ALA A 470 -16.71 -9.80 15.72
CA ALA A 470 -17.74 -10.55 16.41
C ALA A 470 -17.21 -11.88 16.97
N THR A 471 -16.44 -12.63 16.17
CA THR A 471 -15.96 -13.98 16.49
C THR A 471 -14.43 -14.18 16.28
N PRO A 472 -13.58 -13.22 16.70
CA PRO A 472 -12.14 -13.21 16.39
C PRO A 472 -11.30 -14.33 17.01
N ASN A 473 -11.87 -15.12 17.93
CA ASN A 473 -11.13 -16.01 18.84
C ASN A 473 -11.11 -17.48 18.42
N ASP A 474 -11.68 -17.81 17.25
CA ASP A 474 -11.86 -19.20 16.80
C ASP A 474 -10.79 -19.69 15.80
N THR A 475 -9.72 -18.92 15.59
CA THR A 475 -8.61 -19.27 14.67
C THR A 475 -7.36 -19.69 15.42
N ASP A 476 -7.00 -20.98 15.33
CA ASP A 476 -5.70 -21.50 15.76
C ASP A 476 -4.62 -21.18 14.72
N PHE A 477 -3.49 -20.63 15.17
CA PHE A 477 -2.30 -20.44 14.34
C PHE A 477 -1.14 -21.29 14.88
N THR A 478 -0.58 -22.16 14.03
CA THR A 478 0.37 -23.20 14.45
C THR A 478 1.76 -23.08 13.82
N ARG A 479 2.10 -21.96 13.17
CA ARG A 479 3.44 -21.79 12.56
C ARG A 479 4.42 -21.08 13.50
N LEU A 480 5.68 -21.53 13.45
CA LEU A 480 6.82 -20.88 14.10
C LEU A 480 7.15 -19.58 13.36
N LEU A 481 7.62 -18.57 14.09
CA LEU A 481 7.84 -17.21 13.59
C LEU A 481 9.34 -16.89 13.64
N PRO A 482 9.95 -16.43 12.54
CA PRO A 482 11.41 -16.37 12.39
C PRO A 482 12.05 -15.24 13.19
N ASP A 483 13.29 -15.44 13.66
CA ASP A 483 14.13 -14.38 14.25
C ASP A 483 14.56 -13.35 13.22
N THR A 484 14.48 -12.08 13.60
CA THR A 484 14.89 -10.93 12.79
C THR A 484 16.31 -10.48 13.10
N THR A 485 16.85 -10.88 14.25
CA THR A 485 18.09 -10.29 14.82
C THR A 485 19.31 -10.53 13.94
N ASP A 486 19.54 -11.76 13.48
CA ASP A 486 20.69 -12.11 12.64
C ASP A 486 20.63 -11.41 11.27
N ALA A 487 19.46 -11.47 10.62
CA ALA A 487 19.25 -10.82 9.33
C ALA A 487 19.46 -9.30 9.42
N ARG A 488 18.95 -8.65 10.48
CA ARG A 488 19.19 -7.23 10.74
C ARG A 488 20.68 -6.93 10.85
N LEU A 489 21.41 -7.66 11.70
CA LEU A 489 22.84 -7.42 11.94
C LEU A 489 23.67 -7.60 10.67
N ARG A 490 23.36 -8.65 9.89
CA ARG A 490 24.00 -8.89 8.60
C ARG A 490 23.71 -7.77 7.61
N ALA A 491 22.47 -7.29 7.55
CA ALA A 491 22.09 -6.22 6.64
C ALA A 491 22.79 -4.92 7.03
N ALA A 492 22.76 -4.53 8.30
CA ALA A 492 23.44 -3.32 8.79
C ALA A 492 24.96 -3.30 8.52
N ALA A 493 25.59 -4.46 8.36
CA ALA A 493 27.01 -4.59 8.04
C ALA A 493 27.37 -4.35 6.56
N ILE A 494 26.38 -4.29 5.64
CA ILE A 494 26.62 -4.07 4.21
C ILE A 494 26.91 -2.57 3.98
N PRO A 495 28.13 -2.19 3.54
CA PRO A 495 28.56 -0.80 3.47
C PRO A 495 28.20 -0.11 2.14
N HIS A 496 27.47 -0.80 1.25
CA HIS A 496 27.20 -0.35 -0.11
C HIS A 496 25.79 -0.75 -0.55
N GLN A 497 25.37 -0.26 -1.72
CA GLN A 497 24.08 -0.56 -2.33
C GLN A 497 24.30 -1.25 -3.68
N PRO A 498 24.10 -2.57 -3.79
CA PRO A 498 24.30 -3.27 -5.05
C PRO A 498 23.14 -3.03 -6.02
N THR A 499 23.44 -3.02 -7.32
CA THR A 499 22.46 -3.18 -8.38
C THR A 499 22.33 -4.69 -8.71
N PRO A 500 21.11 -5.26 -8.77
CA PRO A 500 20.95 -6.67 -9.10
C PRO A 500 21.37 -6.98 -10.55
N VAL A 501 21.88 -8.18 -10.77
CA VAL A 501 22.16 -8.70 -12.11
C VAL A 501 20.88 -9.34 -12.65
N LEU A 502 20.49 -8.94 -13.87
CA LEU A 502 19.33 -9.52 -14.53
C LEU A 502 19.55 -11.01 -14.85
N PRO A 503 18.57 -11.88 -14.58
CA PRO A 503 18.65 -13.26 -15.04
C PRO A 503 18.52 -13.33 -16.57
N ALA A 504 19.04 -14.40 -17.17
CA ALA A 504 18.84 -14.68 -18.59
C ALA A 504 17.43 -15.19 -18.91
N ASP A 505 16.70 -15.69 -17.91
CA ASP A 505 15.31 -16.10 -18.03
C ASP A 505 14.39 -14.91 -17.74
N HIS A 506 13.54 -14.57 -18.69
CA HIS A 506 12.52 -13.52 -18.59
C HIS A 506 11.10 -14.11 -18.65
N SER A 507 10.94 -15.38 -18.28
CA SER A 507 9.63 -15.99 -18.12
C SER A 507 8.83 -15.33 -17.00
N ARG A 508 7.50 -15.49 -17.05
CA ARG A 508 6.60 -14.99 -16.02
C ARG A 508 6.99 -15.63 -14.66
N PRO A 509 7.13 -14.83 -13.58
CA PRO A 509 7.47 -15.36 -12.28
C PRO A 509 6.44 -16.40 -11.78
N PRO A 510 6.88 -17.45 -11.06
CA PRO A 510 5.95 -18.35 -10.39
C PRO A 510 5.35 -17.70 -9.13
N GLN A 511 4.10 -18.04 -8.82
CA GLN A 511 3.48 -17.81 -7.50
C GLN A 511 3.40 -19.15 -6.75
N GLU A 512 3.60 -19.13 -5.43
CA GLU A 512 3.39 -20.30 -4.57
C GLU A 512 1.98 -20.88 -4.78
N PRO A 513 1.82 -22.21 -4.89
CA PRO A 513 0.50 -22.81 -5.02
C PRO A 513 -0.26 -22.72 -3.69
N GLY A 514 -1.56 -22.46 -3.76
CA GLY A 514 -2.44 -22.47 -2.60
C GLY A 514 -3.46 -21.34 -2.62
N GLU A 515 -4.43 -21.44 -1.72
CA GLU A 515 -5.49 -20.45 -1.53
C GLU A 515 -5.37 -19.82 -0.15
N ARG A 516 -5.98 -18.64 0.02
CA ARG A 516 -6.09 -17.95 1.30
C ARG A 516 -7.54 -17.55 1.56
N PRO A 517 -7.98 -17.53 2.83
CA PRO A 517 -9.32 -17.07 3.15
C PRO A 517 -9.44 -15.58 2.82
N ALA A 518 -10.54 -15.19 2.15
CA ALA A 518 -10.77 -13.81 1.73
C ALA A 518 -11.83 -13.13 2.60
N ARG A 519 -11.57 -11.88 3.01
CA ARG A 519 -12.56 -11.04 3.70
C ARG A 519 -13.71 -10.70 2.75
N PRO A 520 -14.95 -10.60 3.25
CA PRO A 520 -16.08 -10.18 2.42
C PRO A 520 -15.84 -8.77 1.88
N THR A 521 -16.21 -8.54 0.63
CA THR A 521 -16.17 -7.21 0.02
C THR A 521 -17.57 -6.62 -0.08
N ARG A 522 -17.66 -5.30 -0.01
CA ARG A 522 -18.92 -4.54 -0.14
C ARG A 522 -19.26 -4.19 -1.59
N TYR A 523 -18.69 -4.93 -2.53
CA TYR A 523 -18.95 -4.76 -3.96
C TYR A 523 -19.98 -5.78 -4.46
N ARG A 524 -20.84 -5.33 -5.37
CA ARG A 524 -21.57 -6.18 -6.30
C ARG A 524 -21.52 -5.51 -7.67
N LEU A 525 -20.66 -6.02 -8.54
CA LEU A 525 -20.23 -5.35 -9.78
C LEU A 525 -20.80 -6.04 -11.01
N GLN A 526 -21.37 -5.27 -11.92
CA GLN A 526 -21.80 -5.75 -13.22
C GLN A 526 -21.27 -4.86 -14.34
N ALA A 527 -20.81 -5.51 -15.42
CA ALA A 527 -20.48 -4.89 -16.69
C ALA A 527 -21.17 -5.72 -17.78
N THR A 528 -21.83 -5.05 -18.71
CA THR A 528 -22.55 -5.65 -19.85
C THR A 528 -22.20 -4.88 -21.12
N CYS A 529 -22.33 -5.52 -22.29
CA CYS A 529 -22.07 -4.92 -23.59
C CYS A 529 -23.27 -5.14 -24.51
N ASP A 530 -23.83 -4.06 -25.03
CA ASP A 530 -24.89 -4.07 -26.04
C ASP A 530 -24.33 -3.54 -27.36
N VAL A 531 -24.50 -4.30 -28.45
CA VAL A 531 -24.00 -3.91 -29.77
C VAL A 531 -25.16 -3.50 -30.67
N ASN A 532 -25.06 -2.30 -31.24
CA ASN A 532 -25.98 -1.79 -32.23
C ASN A 532 -25.30 -1.78 -33.60
N ALA A 533 -25.63 -2.77 -34.43
CA ALA A 533 -25.06 -2.91 -35.77
C ALA A 533 -25.43 -1.72 -36.69
N ASP A 534 -26.66 -1.21 -36.60
CA ASP A 534 -27.15 -0.12 -37.45
C ASP A 534 -26.41 1.19 -37.19
N ARG A 535 -26.03 1.43 -35.93
CA ARG A 535 -25.23 2.60 -35.52
C ARG A 535 -23.73 2.34 -35.57
N SER A 536 -23.30 1.09 -35.79
CA SER A 536 -21.91 0.66 -35.64
C SER A 536 -21.33 1.08 -34.29
N GLU A 537 -22.02 0.72 -33.21
CA GLU A 537 -21.66 1.11 -31.83
C GLU A 537 -21.71 -0.10 -30.88
N ALA A 538 -20.72 -0.19 -29.98
CA ALA A 538 -20.78 -1.03 -28.79
C ALA A 538 -20.94 -0.15 -27.55
N THR A 539 -21.93 -0.45 -26.71
CA THR A 539 -22.21 0.27 -25.46
C THR A 539 -21.91 -0.63 -24.27
N LEU A 540 -20.92 -0.26 -23.46
CA LEU A 540 -20.71 -0.89 -22.16
C LEU A 540 -21.54 -0.19 -21.09
N THR A 541 -22.28 -0.96 -20.30
CA THR A 541 -22.97 -0.48 -19.10
C THR A 541 -22.34 -1.08 -17.86
N PHE A 542 -21.86 -0.21 -16.98
CA PHE A 542 -21.30 -0.54 -15.67
C PHE A 542 -22.32 -0.22 -14.60
N SER A 543 -22.52 -1.12 -13.64
CA SER A 543 -23.34 -0.85 -12.46
C SER A 543 -22.70 -1.39 -11.20
N VAL A 544 -22.87 -0.65 -10.12
CA VAL A 544 -22.35 -0.98 -8.81
C VAL A 544 -23.51 -1.03 -7.84
N GLN A 545 -23.67 -2.19 -7.22
CA GLN A 545 -24.54 -2.39 -6.07
C GLN A 545 -23.64 -2.63 -4.85
N GLY A 546 -24.09 -2.31 -3.64
CA GLY A 546 -23.29 -2.40 -2.41
C GLY A 546 -23.03 -1.03 -1.79
N GLU A 547 -21.95 -0.90 -1.02
CA GLU A 547 -21.67 0.32 -0.23
C GLU A 547 -20.49 1.15 -0.77
N LEU A 548 -19.61 0.54 -1.58
CA LEU A 548 -18.45 1.21 -2.16
C LEU A 548 -18.66 1.49 -3.64
N ALA A 549 -18.17 2.64 -4.11
CA ALA A 549 -18.02 2.92 -5.52
C ALA A 549 -16.92 2.05 -6.14
N ALA A 550 -16.94 1.85 -7.45
CA ALA A 550 -15.92 1.08 -8.16
C ALA A 550 -15.38 1.85 -9.36
N VAL A 551 -14.10 1.63 -9.65
CA VAL A 551 -13.45 2.08 -10.88
C VAL A 551 -13.33 0.90 -11.82
N PHE A 552 -13.91 1.02 -13.01
CA PHE A 552 -13.71 0.07 -14.11
C PHE A 552 -12.69 0.62 -15.10
N HIS A 553 -11.66 -0.15 -15.42
CA HIS A 553 -10.71 0.13 -16.49
C HIS A 553 -11.15 -0.61 -17.74
N VAL A 554 -11.13 0.07 -18.89
CA VAL A 554 -11.45 -0.52 -20.19
C VAL A 554 -10.28 -0.31 -21.14
N TYR A 555 -9.65 -1.42 -21.52
CA TYR A 555 -8.61 -1.46 -22.54
C TYR A 555 -9.23 -1.89 -23.86
N ASP A 556 -9.09 -1.05 -24.87
CA ASP A 556 -9.44 -1.39 -26.24
C ASP A 556 -8.25 -2.14 -26.85
N ARG A 557 -8.35 -3.46 -26.97
CA ARG A 557 -7.26 -4.32 -27.43
C ARG A 557 -6.95 -4.15 -28.91
N LEU A 558 -7.82 -3.49 -29.67
CA LEU A 558 -7.54 -3.08 -31.04
C LEU A 558 -6.68 -1.80 -31.10
N HIS A 559 -6.66 -1.00 -30.03
CA HIS A 559 -6.01 0.32 -29.95
C HIS A 559 -5.31 0.53 -28.59
N LEU A 560 -4.36 -0.35 -28.24
CA LEU A 560 -3.64 -0.29 -26.95
C LEU A 560 -2.70 0.92 -26.82
N ASP A 561 -2.52 1.70 -27.88
CA ASP A 561 -1.87 3.01 -27.85
C ASP A 561 -2.74 4.10 -27.20
N ARG A 562 -4.08 3.94 -27.22
CA ARG A 562 -5.02 4.90 -26.62
C ARG A 562 -5.03 4.81 -25.10
N VAL A 563 -5.41 5.92 -24.45
CA VAL A 563 -5.54 5.95 -23.00
C VAL A 563 -6.67 5.00 -22.58
N PRO A 564 -6.43 4.04 -21.67
CA PRO A 564 -7.49 3.17 -21.17
C PRO A 564 -8.60 4.01 -20.56
N ARG A 565 -9.85 3.74 -20.96
CA ARG A 565 -10.98 4.50 -20.42
C ARG A 565 -11.29 4.04 -19.00
N ARG A 566 -11.49 4.97 -18.08
CA ARG A 566 -11.88 4.66 -16.69
C ARG A 566 -13.28 5.16 -16.37
N TYR A 567 -14.06 4.32 -15.72
CA TYR A 567 -15.42 4.62 -15.31
C TYR A 567 -15.54 4.49 -13.80
N THR A 568 -15.66 5.62 -13.11
CA THR A 568 -15.99 5.62 -11.67
C THR A 568 -17.50 5.58 -11.52
N VAL A 569 -18.02 4.55 -10.87
CA VAL A 569 -19.45 4.34 -10.68
C VAL A 569 -19.74 4.31 -9.18
N GLY A 570 -20.54 5.26 -8.72
CA GLY A 570 -20.99 5.37 -7.34
C GLY A 570 -21.83 4.17 -6.90
N ALA A 571 -21.86 3.93 -5.59
CA ALA A 571 -22.66 2.87 -5.01
C ALA A 571 -24.16 3.08 -5.32
N GLY A 572 -24.82 2.06 -5.89
CA GLY A 572 -26.22 2.11 -6.32
C GLY A 572 -26.43 2.76 -7.70
N GLU A 573 -25.37 3.18 -8.39
CA GLU A 573 -25.45 3.89 -9.66
C GLU A 573 -25.01 3.03 -10.85
N SER A 574 -25.20 3.59 -12.06
CA SER A 574 -24.76 3.00 -13.32
C SER A 574 -24.20 4.07 -14.25
N LEU A 575 -23.27 3.69 -15.12
CA LEU A 575 -22.64 4.56 -16.09
C LEU A 575 -22.41 3.81 -17.40
N THR A 576 -22.51 4.50 -18.53
CA THR A 576 -22.32 3.91 -19.86
C THR A 576 -21.11 4.50 -20.58
N GLY A 577 -20.42 3.67 -21.35
CA GLY A 577 -19.41 4.08 -22.32
C GLY A 577 -19.76 3.60 -23.72
N VAL A 578 -19.49 4.41 -24.75
CA VAL A 578 -19.79 4.07 -26.15
C VAL A 578 -18.50 4.00 -26.97
N TRP A 579 -18.38 2.96 -27.79
CA TRP A 579 -17.31 2.74 -28.74
C TRP A 579 -17.86 2.73 -30.16
N ALA A 580 -17.32 3.59 -31.01
CA ALA A 580 -17.61 3.57 -32.45
C ALA A 580 -16.85 2.41 -33.09
N LEU A 581 -17.58 1.54 -33.79
CA LEU A 581 -17.06 0.32 -34.42
C LEU A 581 -16.71 0.53 -35.90
N ALA A 582 -17.28 1.57 -36.52
CA ALA A 582 -17.05 1.86 -37.94
C ALA A 582 -15.56 1.98 -38.33
N PRO A 583 -14.67 2.63 -37.53
CA PRO A 583 -13.24 2.69 -37.84
C PRO A 583 -12.55 1.33 -37.90
N ASP A 584 -13.08 0.33 -37.18
CA ASP A 584 -12.50 -1.01 -37.04
C ASP A 584 -13.22 -2.07 -37.89
N GLY A 585 -14.04 -1.62 -38.84
CA GLY A 585 -14.81 -2.50 -39.72
C GLY A 585 -15.94 -3.23 -39.00
N GLY A 586 -16.49 -2.64 -37.94
CA GLY A 586 -17.53 -3.23 -37.11
C GLY A 586 -17.01 -4.08 -35.95
N ARG A 587 -15.69 -4.28 -35.83
CA ARG A 587 -15.08 -5.11 -34.79
C ARG A 587 -14.89 -4.37 -33.48
N TYR A 588 -14.87 -5.11 -32.38
CA TYR A 588 -14.44 -4.61 -31.07
C TYR A 588 -13.73 -5.70 -30.26
N ASP A 589 -12.80 -5.29 -29.41
CA ASP A 589 -12.16 -6.15 -28.41
C ASP A 589 -11.92 -5.33 -27.13
N LEU A 590 -12.88 -5.39 -26.20
CA LEU A 590 -12.91 -4.58 -24.99
C LEU A 590 -12.62 -5.43 -23.76
N TRP A 591 -11.47 -5.19 -23.13
CA TRP A 591 -11.07 -5.82 -21.87
C TRP A 591 -11.42 -4.91 -20.70
N VAL A 592 -12.26 -5.41 -19.80
CA VAL A 592 -12.79 -4.67 -18.65
C VAL A 592 -12.22 -5.25 -17.36
N LEU A 593 -11.60 -4.42 -16.54
CA LEU A 593 -11.14 -4.75 -15.20
C LEU A 593 -11.87 -3.90 -14.15
N GLY A 594 -12.29 -4.51 -13.05
CA GLY A 594 -12.81 -3.83 -11.86
C GLY A 594 -12.14 -4.34 -10.58
N PRO A 595 -12.49 -3.77 -9.41
CA PRO A 595 -11.90 -4.19 -8.14
C PRO A 595 -12.29 -5.62 -7.75
N SER A 596 -11.57 -6.18 -6.77
CA SER A 596 -11.79 -7.55 -6.27
C SER A 596 -11.76 -8.64 -7.36
N GLY A 597 -10.89 -8.48 -8.37
CA GLY A 597 -10.69 -9.47 -9.43
C GLY A 597 -11.79 -9.53 -10.49
N ARG A 598 -12.71 -8.56 -10.54
CA ARG A 598 -13.77 -8.52 -11.56
C ARG A 598 -13.17 -8.30 -12.95
N VAL A 599 -13.41 -9.23 -13.86
CA VAL A 599 -12.92 -9.15 -15.26
C VAL A 599 -14.05 -9.43 -16.24
N GLY A 600 -14.10 -8.71 -17.35
CA GLY A 600 -15.00 -8.96 -18.48
C GLY A 600 -14.25 -8.80 -19.80
N HIS A 601 -14.54 -9.66 -20.78
CA HIS A 601 -13.95 -9.58 -22.11
C HIS A 601 -15.08 -9.62 -23.14
N PHE A 602 -15.27 -8.51 -23.86
CA PHE A 602 -16.31 -8.37 -24.87
C PHE A 602 -15.65 -8.24 -26.24
N VAL A 603 -15.87 -9.21 -27.11
CA VAL A 603 -15.26 -9.27 -28.44
C VAL A 603 -16.33 -9.61 -29.49
N GLY A 604 -16.22 -9.03 -30.68
CA GLY A 604 -17.15 -9.26 -31.78
C GLY A 604 -16.72 -8.67 -33.11
#